data_AF-A0A1F7UIY0-F1
#
_entry.id   AF-A0A1F7UIY0-F1
#
_cell.length_a   1.000
_cell.length_b   1.000
_cell.length_c   1.000
_cell.angle_alpha   90.00
_cell.angle_beta   90.00
_cell.angle_gamma   90.00
#
_symmetry.space_group_name_H-M   'P 1'
#
loop_
_entity.id
_entity.type
_entity.pdbx_description
1 polymer ?
#
loop_
_entity_poly.entity_id
_entity_poly.type
_entity_poly.pdbx_seq_one_letter_code
_entity_poly.pdbx_strand_id
1 'polypeptide(L)'
;MKVIPIRTRMFRQGDSLEDFIVEHLARPNEGGIIAVTSKIVALSQGRVVSLTGPMEKERWIRKGSSQTLKTPWCFLTKVNGEWVANAGVDESNADGSLILLPRNIQRTAASLITRLKKRYRLQRLGVIITDTRIYPMRVGTMGVAVGYAGFAPIKNYVGMPDLFGRKLKRTQANIVNALAVAAVLVMGEGAERRPLAVIEGADVVFGGHAPSIASLTIDPRDDLYNAAYANRRRH
;
A
#
# COMPACT_ATOMS: atom_id res chain seq x y z
N MET A 1 -18.92 -2.33 -8.99
CA MET A 1 -17.70 -2.80 -8.28
C MET A 1 -18.10 -3.39 -6.93
N LYS A 2 -17.52 -4.52 -6.52
CA LYS A 2 -17.70 -5.13 -5.20
C LYS A 2 -16.34 -5.24 -4.51
N VAL A 3 -16.29 -5.01 -3.20
CA VAL A 3 -15.07 -5.15 -2.39
C VAL A 3 -15.40 -6.10 -1.24
N ILE A 4 -14.74 -7.25 -1.22
CA ILE A 4 -15.10 -8.37 -0.35
C ILE A 4 -13.88 -8.67 0.54
N PRO A 5 -13.96 -8.42 1.86
CA PRO A 5 -12.87 -8.78 2.76
C PRO A 5 -12.86 -10.29 2.99
N ILE A 6 -11.67 -10.86 3.12
CA ILE A 6 -11.49 -12.29 3.36
C ILE A 6 -11.01 -12.48 4.80
N ARG A 7 -11.83 -13.13 5.61
CA ARG A 7 -11.44 -13.51 6.98
C ARG A 7 -10.49 -14.70 6.93
N THR A 8 -9.40 -14.64 7.67
CA THR A 8 -8.36 -15.67 7.64
C THR A 8 -8.02 -16.21 9.03
N ARG A 9 -7.23 -17.28 9.09
CA ARG A 9 -6.43 -17.56 10.30
C ARG A 9 -5.39 -16.46 10.52
N MET A 10 -4.76 -16.47 11.69
CA MET A 10 -3.63 -15.58 11.96
C MET A 10 -2.43 -15.96 11.09
N PHE A 11 -1.85 -14.98 10.39
CA PHE A 11 -0.63 -15.15 9.60
C PHE A 11 0.57 -15.21 10.54
N ARG A 12 1.43 -16.22 10.40
CA ARG A 12 2.62 -16.38 11.24
C ARG A 12 3.87 -15.92 10.50
N GLN A 13 4.88 -15.50 11.24
CA GLN A 13 6.18 -15.17 10.66
C GLN A 13 6.72 -16.38 9.89
N GLY A 14 7.16 -16.14 8.64
CA GLY A 14 7.68 -17.19 7.78
C GLY A 14 6.62 -17.99 6.99
N ASP A 15 5.32 -17.76 7.22
CA ASP A 15 4.28 -18.34 6.38
C ASP A 15 4.49 -17.91 4.91
N SER A 16 4.21 -18.83 3.98
CA SER A 16 4.19 -18.52 2.55
C SER A 16 3.01 -17.63 2.22
N LEU A 17 3.29 -16.41 1.72
CA LEU A 17 2.25 -15.44 1.35
C LEU A 17 1.31 -15.98 0.27
N GLU A 18 1.85 -16.70 -0.72
CA GLU A 18 1.07 -17.26 -1.81
C GLU A 18 0.14 -18.37 -1.31
N ASP A 19 0.68 -19.34 -0.57
CA ASP A 19 -0.12 -20.46 -0.08
C ASP A 19 -1.20 -19.97 0.87
N PHE A 20 -0.89 -18.99 1.72
CA PHE A 20 -1.86 -18.36 2.59
C PHE A 20 -3.00 -17.67 1.82
N ILE A 21 -2.70 -16.98 0.72
CA ILE A 21 -3.73 -16.39 -0.14
C ILE A 21 -4.59 -17.50 -0.75
N VAL A 22 -3.98 -18.54 -1.30
CA VAL A 22 -4.69 -19.65 -1.97
C VAL A 22 -5.53 -20.48 -0.99
N GLU A 23 -5.07 -20.62 0.25
CA GLU A 23 -5.79 -21.30 1.33
C GLU A 23 -7.11 -20.61 1.66
N HIS A 24 -7.13 -19.27 1.65
CA HIS A 24 -8.28 -18.49 2.15
C HIS A 24 -9.12 -17.84 1.05
N LEU A 25 -8.55 -17.63 -0.12
CA LEU A 25 -9.23 -17.00 -1.24
C LEU A 25 -9.60 -18.05 -2.29
N ALA A 26 -10.91 -18.29 -2.42
CA ALA A 26 -11.44 -19.02 -3.57
C ALA A 26 -11.05 -18.31 -4.88
N ARG A 27 -10.97 -19.07 -5.97
CA ARG A 27 -10.59 -18.53 -7.29
C ARG A 27 -11.38 -17.25 -7.61
N PRO A 28 -10.71 -16.09 -7.77
CA PRO A 28 -11.41 -14.85 -8.10
C PRO A 28 -11.91 -14.87 -9.54
N ASN A 29 -12.88 -14.00 -9.83
CA ASN A 29 -13.34 -13.78 -11.19
C ASN A 29 -12.24 -13.17 -12.08
N GLU A 30 -12.35 -13.37 -13.40
CA GLU A 30 -11.47 -12.73 -14.37
C GLU A 30 -11.62 -11.20 -14.26
N GLY A 31 -10.49 -10.50 -14.15
CA GLY A 31 -10.47 -9.06 -13.83
C GLY A 31 -10.62 -8.75 -12.34
N GLY A 32 -10.45 -9.73 -11.46
CA GLY A 32 -10.35 -9.50 -10.01
C GLY A 32 -9.04 -8.81 -9.62
N ILE A 33 -9.05 -8.10 -8.50
CA ILE A 33 -7.85 -7.51 -7.89
C ILE A 33 -7.77 -7.96 -6.43
N ILE A 34 -6.66 -8.61 -6.07
CA ILE A 34 -6.41 -9.09 -4.72
C ILE A 34 -5.64 -8.01 -3.95
N ALA A 35 -6.26 -7.46 -2.92
CA ALA A 35 -5.61 -6.57 -1.96
C ALA A 35 -5.03 -7.40 -0.80
N VAL A 36 -3.80 -7.05 -0.40
CA VAL A 36 -3.02 -7.72 0.64
C VAL A 36 -2.43 -6.65 1.55
N THR A 37 -2.57 -6.75 2.88
CA THR A 37 -1.88 -5.80 3.78
C THR A 37 -0.36 -5.99 3.75
N SER A 38 0.38 -4.88 3.81
CA SER A 38 1.83 -4.79 3.95
C SER A 38 2.32 -5.60 5.15
N LYS A 39 1.52 -5.72 6.22
CA LYS A 39 1.85 -6.44 7.45
C LYS A 39 2.14 -7.92 7.19
N ILE A 40 1.27 -8.65 6.49
CA ILE A 40 1.50 -10.08 6.22
C ILE A 40 2.61 -10.28 5.17
N VAL A 41 2.85 -9.31 4.30
CA VAL A 41 4.02 -9.30 3.41
C VAL A 41 5.32 -9.13 4.21
N ALA A 42 5.32 -8.27 5.22
CA ALA A 42 6.45 -8.10 6.13
C ALA A 42 6.73 -9.38 6.93
N LEU A 43 5.68 -10.01 7.48
CA LEU A 43 5.77 -11.27 8.21
C LEU A 43 6.28 -12.42 7.34
N SER A 44 5.83 -12.53 6.09
CA SER A 44 6.31 -13.56 5.15
C SER A 44 7.79 -13.39 4.81
N GLN A 45 8.31 -12.17 4.94
CA GLN A 45 9.73 -11.84 4.72
C GLN A 45 10.57 -11.86 6.01
N GLY A 46 9.97 -12.26 7.14
CA GLY A 46 10.66 -12.25 8.44
C GLY A 46 11.06 -10.86 8.91
N ARG A 47 10.32 -9.82 8.53
CA ARG A 47 10.60 -8.42 8.89
C ARG A 47 10.13 -8.09 10.31
N VAL A 48 10.49 -8.95 11.26
CA VAL A 48 10.13 -8.85 12.67
C VAL A 48 11.42 -8.68 13.48
N VAL A 49 11.41 -7.75 14.43
CA VAL A 49 12.55 -7.52 15.34
C VAL A 49 12.06 -7.42 16.77
N SER A 50 12.76 -8.07 17.70
CA SER A 50 12.41 -8.03 19.12
C SER A 50 12.79 -6.69 19.75
N LEU A 51 11.94 -6.21 20.66
CA LEU A 51 12.25 -5.03 21.48
C LEU A 51 13.14 -5.44 22.65
N THR A 52 14.45 -5.23 22.52
CA THR A 52 15.43 -5.54 23.57
C THR A 52 15.72 -4.35 24.51
N GLY A 53 15.11 -3.19 24.26
CA GLY A 53 15.28 -2.01 25.09
C GLY A 53 14.48 -0.79 24.59
N PRO A 54 14.41 0.28 25.39
CA PRO A 54 13.52 1.42 25.15
C PRO A 54 13.89 2.26 23.92
N MET A 55 15.14 2.20 23.46
CA MET A 55 15.60 2.95 22.28
C MET A 55 15.56 2.15 20.97
N GLU A 56 15.25 0.86 21.02
CA GLU A 56 15.37 -0.02 19.84
C GLU A 56 14.38 0.39 18.74
N LYS A 57 13.18 0.86 19.12
CA LYS A 57 12.20 1.42 18.19
C LYS A 57 12.76 2.61 17.42
N GLU A 58 13.25 3.63 18.13
CA GLU A 58 13.79 4.83 17.49
C GLU A 58 14.98 4.50 16.58
N ARG A 59 15.83 3.55 17.01
CA ARG A 59 16.93 3.04 16.19
C ARG A 59 16.44 2.48 14.85
N TRP A 60 15.40 1.65 14.85
CA TRP A 60 14.82 1.11 13.62
C TRP A 60 14.11 2.17 12.77
N ILE A 61 13.43 3.14 13.39
CA ILE A 61 12.83 4.28 12.69
C ILE A 61 13.90 5.07 11.91
N ARG A 62 15.01 5.42 12.58
CA ARG A 62 16.12 6.14 11.96
C ARG A 62 16.82 5.31 10.89
N LYS A 63 17.05 4.01 11.14
CA LYS A 63 17.67 3.11 10.16
C LYS A 63 16.79 2.89 8.92
N GLY A 64 15.47 2.93 9.08
CA GLY A 64 14.50 2.72 8.01
C GLY A 64 14.15 3.96 7.19
N SER A 65 14.70 5.14 7.53
CA SER A 65 14.34 6.41 6.89
C SER A 65 15.56 7.22 6.47
N SER A 66 15.39 8.03 5.42
CA SER A 66 16.43 8.96 4.96
C SER A 66 16.36 10.32 5.67
N GLN A 67 15.21 10.63 6.28
CA GLN A 67 15.00 11.83 7.05
C GLN A 67 14.05 11.52 8.21
N THR A 68 14.28 12.16 9.36
CA THR A 68 13.48 11.98 10.56
C THR A 68 13.20 13.34 11.18
N LEU A 69 11.92 13.66 11.40
CA LEU A 69 11.46 14.87 12.06
C LEU A 69 10.64 14.47 13.29
N LYS A 70 11.01 14.97 14.46
CA LYS A 70 10.24 14.73 15.68
C LYS A 70 8.96 15.58 15.66
N THR A 71 7.83 14.96 15.93
CA THR A 71 6.53 15.64 16.11
C THR A 71 6.04 15.39 17.55
N PRO A 72 4.98 16.08 18.01
CA PRO A 72 4.42 15.84 19.35
C PRO A 72 3.97 14.39 19.60
N TRP A 73 3.58 13.67 18.53
CA TRP A 73 2.93 12.35 18.65
C TRP A 73 3.82 11.18 18.20
N CYS A 74 4.69 11.43 17.21
CA CYS A 74 5.52 10.39 16.59
C CYS A 74 6.70 10.99 15.81
N PHE A 75 7.48 10.16 15.12
CA PHE A 75 8.42 10.65 14.12
C PHE A 75 7.75 10.73 12.75
N LEU A 76 7.84 11.88 12.09
CA LEU A 76 7.55 12.00 10.67
C LEU A 76 8.83 11.69 9.89
N THR A 77 8.81 10.66 9.06
CA THR A 77 10.02 10.13 8.41
C THR A 77 9.87 10.03 6.90
N LYS A 78 10.98 10.16 6.17
CA LYS A 78 11.00 9.98 4.72
C LYS A 78 11.45 8.57 4.35
N VAL A 79 10.58 7.80 3.70
CA VAL A 79 10.84 6.43 3.25
C VAL A 79 10.42 6.30 1.80
N ASN A 80 11.33 5.85 0.93
CA ASN A 80 11.08 5.65 -0.51
C ASN A 80 10.45 6.89 -1.22
N GLY A 81 10.82 8.09 -0.80
CA GLY A 81 10.30 9.34 -1.37
C GLY A 81 9.04 9.88 -0.69
N GLU A 82 8.36 9.08 0.14
CA GLU A 82 7.12 9.47 0.82
C GLU A 82 7.34 9.82 2.29
N TRP A 83 6.43 10.61 2.85
CA TRP A 83 6.33 10.82 4.28
C TRP A 83 5.52 9.71 4.95
N VAL A 84 6.08 9.12 6.00
CA VAL A 84 5.52 8.00 6.76
C VAL A 84 5.72 8.24 8.25
N ALA A 85 4.71 7.94 9.07
CA ALA A 85 4.87 7.95 10.51
C ALA A 85 5.78 6.78 10.95
N ASN A 86 6.74 7.04 11.83
CA ASN A 86 7.66 6.06 12.43
C ASN A 86 8.32 5.10 11.42
N ALA A 87 8.65 5.57 10.21
CA ALA A 87 9.19 4.77 9.11
C ALA A 87 8.35 3.52 8.75
N GLY A 88 7.04 3.55 9.05
CA GLY A 88 6.14 2.40 8.88
C GLY A 88 6.44 1.23 9.83
N VAL A 89 7.21 1.48 10.90
CA VAL A 89 7.42 0.52 11.98
C VAL A 89 6.12 0.40 12.77
N ASP A 90 5.62 -0.82 12.87
CA ASP A 90 4.35 -1.13 13.51
C ASP A 90 4.56 -2.02 14.76
N GLU A 91 3.93 -1.61 15.86
CA GLU A 91 3.87 -2.34 17.15
C GLU A 91 2.53 -3.06 17.32
N SER A 92 1.50 -2.62 16.60
CA SER A 92 0.17 -3.18 16.71
C SER A 92 0.15 -4.60 16.16
N ASN A 93 -0.52 -5.51 16.87
CA ASN A 93 -0.63 -6.91 16.49
C ASN A 93 0.72 -7.61 16.26
N ALA A 94 1.76 -7.22 17.01
CA ALA A 94 3.13 -7.69 16.85
C ALA A 94 3.71 -8.43 18.08
N ASP A 95 2.89 -8.77 19.07
CA ASP A 95 3.23 -9.60 20.25
C ASP A 95 4.61 -9.28 20.87
N GLY A 96 4.80 -8.03 21.30
CA GLY A 96 6.06 -7.56 21.92
C GLY A 96 7.24 -7.35 20.96
N SER A 97 7.02 -7.47 19.66
CA SER A 97 8.00 -7.21 18.60
C SER A 97 7.63 -5.97 17.76
N LEU A 98 8.54 -5.54 16.90
CA LEU A 98 8.27 -4.55 15.85
C LEU A 98 8.18 -5.25 14.50
N ILE A 99 7.15 -4.91 13.73
CA ILE A 99 7.05 -5.27 12.32
C ILE A 99 7.59 -4.09 11.51
N LEU A 100 8.65 -4.34 10.75
CA LEU A 100 9.25 -3.37 9.86
C LEU A 100 8.57 -3.40 8.49
N LEU A 101 8.68 -2.33 7.72
CA LEU A 101 8.21 -2.34 6.34
C LEU A 101 8.84 -3.49 5.52
N PRO A 102 8.05 -4.09 4.60
CA PRO A 102 8.56 -5.10 3.69
C PRO A 102 9.64 -4.53 2.77
N ARG A 103 10.56 -5.40 2.35
CA ARG A 103 11.58 -5.09 1.36
C ARG A 103 11.06 -5.36 -0.04
N ASN A 104 11.55 -4.59 -1.02
CA ASN A 104 11.29 -4.81 -2.44
C ASN A 104 9.79 -5.03 -2.76
N ILE A 105 8.91 -4.20 -2.17
CA ILE A 105 7.45 -4.38 -2.24
C ILE A 105 6.95 -4.51 -3.68
N GLN A 106 7.42 -3.64 -4.58
CA GLN A 106 7.03 -3.70 -5.99
C GLN A 106 7.43 -5.02 -6.67
N ARG A 107 8.64 -5.54 -6.39
CA ARG A 107 9.09 -6.84 -6.87
C ARG A 107 8.25 -7.98 -6.29
N THR A 108 7.87 -7.85 -5.01
CA THR A 108 6.99 -8.81 -4.34
C THR A 108 5.62 -8.85 -5.02
N ALA A 109 5.01 -7.69 -5.31
CA ALA A 109 3.74 -7.62 -6.06
C ALA A 109 3.85 -8.24 -7.46
N ALA A 110 4.91 -7.92 -8.21
CA ALA A 110 5.15 -8.46 -9.56
C ALA A 110 5.36 -9.98 -9.57
N SER A 111 6.07 -10.51 -8.57
CA SER A 111 6.28 -11.95 -8.40
C SER A 111 4.99 -12.65 -7.99
N LEU A 112 4.25 -12.06 -7.03
CA LEU A 112 3.00 -12.60 -6.53
C LEU A 112 1.94 -12.68 -7.62
N ILE A 113 1.77 -11.63 -8.44
CA ILE A 113 0.78 -11.66 -9.52
C ILE A 113 1.08 -12.77 -10.54
N THR A 114 2.35 -12.96 -10.88
CA THR A 114 2.77 -14.00 -11.84
C THR A 114 2.38 -15.39 -11.35
N ARG A 115 2.65 -15.67 -10.06
CA ARG A 115 2.33 -16.96 -9.46
C ARG A 115 0.83 -17.16 -9.27
N LEU A 116 0.10 -16.16 -8.79
CA LEU A 116 -1.36 -16.23 -8.62
C LEU A 116 -2.11 -16.38 -9.96
N LYS A 117 -1.66 -15.72 -11.04
CA LYS A 117 -2.22 -15.93 -12.39
C LYS A 117 -2.07 -17.39 -12.83
N LYS A 118 -0.88 -17.98 -12.62
CA LYS A 118 -0.63 -19.40 -12.93
C LYS A 118 -1.49 -20.31 -12.06
N ARG A 119 -1.56 -20.06 -10.76
CA ARG A 119 -2.29 -20.88 -9.78
C ARG A 119 -3.80 -20.89 -10.03
N TYR A 120 -4.39 -19.72 -10.31
CA TYR A 120 -5.82 -19.57 -10.57
C TYR A 120 -6.22 -19.72 -12.04
N ARG A 121 -5.24 -19.85 -12.95
CA ARG A 121 -5.43 -19.90 -14.40
C ARG A 121 -6.24 -18.71 -14.90
N LEU A 122 -5.75 -17.51 -14.59
CA LEU A 122 -6.37 -16.22 -14.95
C LEU A 122 -5.42 -15.38 -15.80
N GLN A 123 -5.96 -14.69 -16.81
CA GLN A 123 -5.19 -13.81 -17.68
C GLN A 123 -5.17 -12.37 -17.14
N ARG A 124 -6.31 -11.92 -16.63
CA ARG A 124 -6.57 -10.62 -16.02
C ARG A 124 -6.75 -10.80 -14.51
N LEU A 125 -5.70 -10.46 -13.80
CA LEU A 125 -5.69 -10.44 -12.34
C LEU A 125 -4.81 -9.27 -11.93
N GLY A 126 -5.20 -8.59 -10.87
CA GLY A 126 -4.43 -7.53 -10.24
C GLY A 126 -4.05 -7.92 -8.81
N VAL A 127 -2.96 -7.34 -8.33
CA VAL A 127 -2.58 -7.38 -6.91
C VAL A 127 -2.33 -5.96 -6.45
N ILE A 128 -2.77 -5.63 -5.24
CA ILE A 128 -2.43 -4.40 -4.53
C ILE A 128 -1.87 -4.81 -3.16
N ILE A 129 -0.70 -4.31 -2.82
CA ILE A 129 -0.17 -4.35 -1.45
C ILE A 129 -0.56 -3.01 -0.82
N THR A 130 -1.35 -3.10 0.24
CA THR A 130 -1.95 -1.96 0.94
C THR A 130 -1.21 -1.68 2.23
N ASP A 131 -1.20 -0.42 2.64
CA ASP A 131 -0.73 0.03 3.94
C ASP A 131 -1.64 1.14 4.43
N THR A 132 -1.42 1.62 5.64
CA THR A 132 -2.26 2.64 6.25
C THR A 132 -1.44 3.90 6.54
N ARG A 133 -1.98 5.08 6.21
CA ARG A 133 -1.29 6.36 6.36
C ARG A 133 -2.18 7.44 6.99
N ILE A 134 -1.53 8.43 7.58
CA ILE A 134 -2.14 9.69 8.00
C ILE A 134 -1.90 10.73 6.90
N TYR A 135 -2.90 11.57 6.65
CA TYR A 135 -2.82 12.62 5.65
C TYR A 135 -2.86 14.01 6.30
N PRO A 136 -2.15 15.01 5.74
CA PRO A 136 -2.20 16.37 6.26
C PRO A 136 -3.64 16.87 6.42
N MET A 137 -3.92 17.51 7.55
CA MET A 137 -5.19 18.16 7.85
C MET A 137 -6.42 17.22 7.89
N ARG A 138 -6.22 15.91 8.07
CA ARG A 138 -7.30 14.93 8.22
C ARG A 138 -7.11 14.10 9.48
N VAL A 139 -8.19 13.91 10.23
CA VAL A 139 -8.23 13.01 11.39
C VAL A 139 -8.46 11.59 10.91
N GLY A 140 -7.77 10.63 11.53
CA GLY A 140 -7.86 9.21 11.19
C GLY A 140 -6.87 8.80 10.10
N THR A 141 -6.75 7.49 9.93
CA THR A 141 -5.92 6.89 8.91
C THR A 141 -6.73 6.46 7.69
N MET A 142 -6.07 6.33 6.55
CA MET A 142 -6.67 5.81 5.31
C MET A 142 -5.71 4.83 4.63
N GLY A 143 -6.28 3.91 3.87
CA GLY A 143 -5.51 2.98 3.05
C GLY A 143 -4.72 3.68 1.95
N VAL A 144 -3.56 3.12 1.62
CA VAL A 144 -2.71 3.54 0.50
C VAL A 144 -2.16 2.29 -0.19
N ALA A 145 -1.88 2.38 -1.49
CA ALA A 145 -1.13 1.36 -2.19
C ALA A 145 0.37 1.60 -2.01
N VAL A 146 1.08 0.60 -1.46
CA VAL A 146 2.55 0.60 -1.35
C VAL A 146 3.21 -0.31 -2.39
N GLY A 147 2.41 -1.09 -3.11
CA GLY A 147 2.84 -1.89 -4.26
C GLY A 147 1.65 -2.38 -5.04
N TYR A 148 1.83 -2.68 -6.32
CA TYR A 148 0.75 -3.19 -7.16
C TYR A 148 1.30 -3.88 -8.40
N ALA A 149 0.51 -4.73 -9.03
CA ALA A 149 0.86 -5.35 -10.31
C ALA A 149 -0.37 -5.85 -11.06
N GLY A 150 -0.25 -5.99 -12.39
CA GLY A 150 -1.26 -6.63 -13.26
C GLY A 150 -2.26 -5.68 -13.92
N PHE A 151 -2.28 -4.39 -13.56
CA PHE A 151 -3.17 -3.38 -14.13
C PHE A 151 -2.54 -1.97 -14.08
N ALA A 152 -3.11 -1.05 -14.86
CA ALA A 152 -2.67 0.35 -14.91
C ALA A 152 -3.08 1.11 -13.63
N PRO A 153 -2.14 1.81 -12.96
CA PRO A 153 -2.40 2.48 -11.67
C PRO A 153 -3.20 3.78 -11.79
N ILE A 154 -3.04 4.45 -12.93
CA ILE A 154 -3.59 5.77 -13.21
C ILE A 154 -4.56 5.62 -14.38
N LYS A 155 -5.76 6.18 -14.23
CA LYS A 155 -6.67 6.40 -15.36
C LYS A 155 -6.43 7.81 -15.88
N ASN A 156 -5.85 7.89 -17.07
CA ASN A 156 -5.52 9.14 -17.71
C ASN A 156 -6.73 9.66 -18.51
N TYR A 157 -7.24 10.82 -18.13
CA TYR A 157 -8.33 11.50 -18.83
C TYR A 157 -7.82 12.66 -19.71
N VAL A 158 -6.51 12.92 -19.74
CA VAL A 158 -5.94 14.00 -20.55
C VAL A 158 -6.28 13.79 -22.03
N GLY A 159 -6.82 14.83 -22.65
CA GLY A 159 -7.28 14.81 -24.04
C GLY A 159 -8.71 14.29 -24.23
N MET A 160 -9.32 13.64 -23.23
CA MET A 160 -10.72 13.22 -23.29
C MET A 160 -11.66 14.42 -23.13
N PRO A 161 -12.84 14.40 -23.77
CA PRO A 161 -13.84 15.44 -23.58
C PRO A 161 -14.44 15.38 -22.17
N ASP A 162 -14.72 16.54 -21.59
CA ASP A 162 -15.61 16.68 -20.44
C ASP A 162 -17.09 16.62 -20.85
N LEU A 163 -17.99 16.82 -19.90
CA LEU A 163 -19.44 16.82 -20.14
C LEU A 163 -19.92 17.89 -21.14
N PHE A 164 -19.08 18.87 -21.47
CA PHE A 164 -19.37 19.96 -22.40
C PHE A 164 -18.46 19.91 -23.65
N GLY A 165 -17.80 18.77 -23.90
CA GLY A 165 -16.93 18.56 -25.06
C GLY A 165 -15.55 19.21 -24.99
N ARG A 166 -15.18 19.85 -23.87
CA ARG A 166 -13.87 20.49 -23.71
C ARG A 166 -12.82 19.43 -23.35
N LYS A 167 -11.64 19.51 -23.95
CA LYS A 167 -10.55 18.55 -23.64
C LYS A 167 -9.98 18.79 -22.24
N LEU A 168 -9.95 17.75 -21.43
CA LEU A 168 -9.31 17.74 -20.12
C LEU A 168 -7.78 17.87 -20.28
N LYS A 169 -7.14 18.76 -19.52
CA LYS A 169 -5.71 19.10 -19.69
C LYS A 169 -4.77 18.37 -18.73
N ARG A 170 -5.18 18.12 -17.50
CA ARG A 170 -4.33 17.54 -16.43
C ARG A 170 -5.02 16.46 -15.61
N THR A 171 -6.19 15.99 -16.05
CA THR A 171 -7.02 15.11 -15.25
C THR A 171 -6.49 13.68 -15.32
N GLN A 172 -6.01 13.20 -14.19
CA GLN A 172 -5.54 11.83 -13.98
C GLN A 172 -6.12 11.33 -12.66
N ALA A 173 -6.75 10.15 -12.67
CA ALA A 173 -7.27 9.54 -11.45
C ALA A 173 -6.28 8.48 -10.95
N ASN A 174 -5.88 8.59 -9.67
CA ASN A 174 -5.05 7.58 -9.02
C ASN A 174 -5.90 6.40 -8.55
N ILE A 175 -6.27 5.54 -9.50
CA ILE A 175 -7.19 4.42 -9.28
C ILE A 175 -6.59 3.41 -8.29
N VAL A 176 -5.27 3.14 -8.37
CA VAL A 176 -4.64 2.17 -7.45
C VAL A 176 -4.80 2.57 -5.98
N ASN A 177 -4.63 3.86 -5.65
CA ASN A 177 -4.86 4.34 -4.28
C ASN A 177 -6.35 4.36 -3.92
N ALA A 178 -7.24 4.73 -4.84
CA ALA A 178 -8.69 4.67 -4.57
C ALA A 178 -9.15 3.23 -4.24
N LEU A 179 -8.62 2.24 -4.96
CA LEU A 179 -8.87 0.83 -4.72
C LEU A 179 -8.26 0.36 -3.38
N ALA A 180 -7.05 0.83 -3.05
CA ALA A 180 -6.43 0.52 -1.76
C ALA A 180 -7.24 1.07 -0.58
N VAL A 181 -7.74 2.31 -0.66
CA VAL A 181 -8.64 2.90 0.35
C VAL A 181 -9.89 2.03 0.52
N ALA A 182 -10.52 1.63 -0.59
CA ALA A 182 -11.73 0.80 -0.53
C ALA A 182 -11.46 -0.59 0.07
N ALA A 183 -10.31 -1.20 -0.24
CA ALA A 183 -9.90 -2.48 0.34
C ALA A 183 -9.65 -2.35 1.85
N VAL A 184 -8.85 -1.37 2.27
CA VAL A 184 -8.54 -1.14 3.69
C VAL A 184 -9.80 -0.85 4.50
N LEU A 185 -10.75 -0.09 3.95
CA LEU A 185 -12.05 0.18 4.58
C LEU A 185 -12.79 -1.11 4.99
N VAL A 186 -12.80 -2.14 4.14
CA VAL A 186 -13.51 -3.41 4.45
C VAL A 186 -12.66 -4.40 5.25
N MET A 187 -11.33 -4.31 5.11
CA MET A 187 -10.37 -5.10 5.87
C MET A 187 -10.39 -4.71 7.35
N GLY A 188 -10.58 -3.42 7.63
CA GLY A 188 -10.51 -2.87 8.99
C GLY A 188 -9.05 -2.68 9.45
N GLU A 189 -8.91 -2.02 10.59
CA GLU A 189 -7.61 -1.61 11.16
C GLU A 189 -7.33 -2.30 12.51
N GLY A 190 -8.25 -3.15 12.98
CA GLY A 190 -8.21 -3.75 14.31
C GLY A 190 -8.01 -5.28 14.29
N ALA A 191 -8.89 -5.97 15.00
CA ALA A 191 -8.82 -7.42 15.25
C ALA A 191 -9.72 -8.25 14.31
N GLU A 192 -10.20 -7.68 13.19
CA GLU A 192 -11.16 -8.30 12.29
C GLU A 192 -10.62 -9.56 11.61
N ARG A 193 -9.29 -9.72 11.58
CA ARG A 193 -8.56 -10.82 10.91
C ARG A 193 -8.88 -10.91 9.43
N ARG A 194 -8.85 -9.77 8.74
CA ARG A 194 -9.10 -9.65 7.29
C ARG A 194 -7.89 -9.01 6.58
N PRO A 195 -6.73 -9.68 6.52
CA PRO A 195 -5.54 -9.14 5.88
C PRO A 195 -5.60 -9.14 4.34
N LEU A 196 -6.69 -9.67 3.77
CA LEU A 196 -6.93 -9.81 2.34
C LEU A 196 -8.31 -9.24 1.98
N ALA A 197 -8.43 -8.69 0.78
CA ALA A 197 -9.71 -8.40 0.15
C ALA A 197 -9.66 -8.68 -1.35
N VAL A 198 -10.82 -8.92 -1.96
CA VAL A 198 -10.95 -9.02 -3.41
C VAL A 198 -11.86 -7.92 -3.92
N ILE A 199 -11.40 -7.25 -4.97
CA ILE A 199 -12.13 -6.23 -5.70
C ILE A 199 -12.55 -6.81 -7.03
N GLU A 200 -13.85 -6.76 -7.32
CA GLU A 200 -14.43 -7.26 -8.56
C GLU A 200 -15.14 -6.15 -9.33
N GLY A 201 -15.04 -6.18 -10.66
CA GLY A 201 -15.65 -5.19 -11.54
C GLY A 201 -15.09 -3.78 -11.34
N ALA A 202 -13.78 -3.67 -11.07
CA ALA A 202 -13.06 -2.42 -11.09
C ALA A 202 -12.80 -1.98 -12.54
N ASP A 203 -13.02 -0.70 -12.84
CA ASP A 203 -12.76 -0.13 -14.15
C ASP A 203 -11.26 0.20 -14.30
N VAL A 204 -10.47 -0.83 -14.61
CA VAL A 204 -9.02 -0.75 -14.82
C VAL A 204 -8.61 -1.45 -16.12
N VAL A 205 -7.50 -1.00 -16.69
CA VAL A 205 -6.86 -1.66 -17.82
C VAL A 205 -5.90 -2.72 -17.30
N PHE A 206 -6.17 -3.99 -17.59
CA PHE A 206 -5.29 -5.10 -17.25
C PHE A 206 -4.18 -5.28 -18.29
N GLY A 207 -3.00 -5.74 -17.84
CA GLY A 207 -1.85 -6.01 -18.70
C GLY A 207 -0.87 -4.83 -18.80
N GLY A 208 0.17 -5.04 -19.61
CA GLY A 208 1.29 -4.10 -19.77
C GLY A 208 2.32 -4.15 -18.63
N HIS A 209 3.49 -3.53 -18.87
CA HIS A 209 4.45 -3.26 -17.81
C HIS A 209 3.95 -2.06 -17.01
N ALA A 210 3.34 -2.31 -15.86
CA ALA A 210 2.98 -1.23 -14.95
C ALA A 210 4.26 -0.66 -14.32
N PRO A 211 4.40 0.68 -14.25
CA PRO A 211 5.58 1.27 -13.66
C PRO A 211 5.66 0.96 -12.17
N SER A 212 6.82 1.19 -11.54
CA SER A 212 6.94 0.99 -10.09
C SER A 212 6.02 1.94 -9.32
N ILE A 213 5.56 1.57 -8.11
CA ILE A 213 4.89 2.50 -7.19
C ILE A 213 5.69 3.80 -6.98
N ALA A 214 7.03 3.74 -7.07
CA ALA A 214 7.90 4.91 -6.98
C ALA A 214 7.64 5.95 -8.08
N SER A 215 7.16 5.54 -9.26
CA SER A 215 6.80 6.47 -10.34
C SER A 215 5.48 7.22 -10.06
N LEU A 216 4.75 6.83 -9.02
CA LEU A 216 3.54 7.52 -8.57
C LEU A 216 3.84 8.53 -7.45
N THR A 217 5.11 8.71 -7.10
CA THR A 217 5.56 9.77 -6.20
C THR A 217 5.92 11.02 -7.00
N ILE A 218 5.78 12.18 -6.37
CA ILE A 218 6.16 13.47 -6.94
C ILE A 218 7.40 14.00 -6.20
N ASP A 219 8.31 14.65 -6.93
CA ASP A 219 9.43 15.35 -6.28
C ASP A 219 8.85 16.42 -5.35
N PRO A 220 9.31 16.53 -4.09
CA PRO A 220 8.81 17.54 -3.18
C PRO A 220 8.89 18.97 -3.71
N ARG A 221 9.77 19.28 -4.67
CA ARG A 221 9.87 20.60 -5.30
C ARG A 221 8.70 20.89 -6.26
N ASP A 222 8.19 19.84 -6.90
CA ASP A 222 7.08 19.89 -7.86
C ASP A 222 5.72 19.61 -7.20
N ASP A 223 5.72 19.16 -5.95
CA ASP A 223 4.52 18.90 -5.16
C ASP A 223 3.73 20.20 -4.94
N LEU A 224 2.41 20.14 -5.17
CA LEU A 224 1.49 21.25 -4.91
C LEU A 224 1.61 21.79 -3.48
N TYR A 225 1.85 20.90 -2.51
CA TYR A 225 1.98 21.25 -1.09
C TYR A 225 3.37 21.74 -0.71
N ASN A 226 4.35 21.76 -1.63
CA ASN A 226 5.69 22.27 -1.35
C ASN A 226 5.64 23.71 -0.78
N ALA A 227 4.77 24.56 -1.34
CA ALA A 227 4.58 25.93 -0.88
C ALA A 227 4.18 26.01 0.61
N ALA A 228 3.50 24.99 1.14
CA ALA A 228 3.09 24.93 2.54
C ALA A 228 4.24 24.51 3.49
N TYR A 229 5.23 23.74 3.01
CA TYR A 229 6.30 23.19 3.86
C TYR A 229 7.67 23.84 3.64
N ALA A 230 7.97 24.34 2.44
CA ALA A 230 9.24 24.98 2.10
C ALA A 230 9.48 26.29 2.88
N ASN A 231 8.42 26.97 3.31
CA ASN A 231 8.50 28.25 4.02
C ASN A 231 8.89 28.13 5.50
N ARG A 232 9.18 26.92 6.02
CA ARG A 232 9.58 26.72 7.43
C ARG A 232 11.02 27.15 7.77
N ARG A 233 11.71 27.91 6.90
CA ARG A 233 13.04 28.49 7.21
C ARG A 233 13.01 29.89 7.84
N ARG A 234 11.85 30.38 8.26
CA ARG A 234 11.74 31.65 8.99
C ARG A 234 10.74 31.47 10.11
N HIS A 235 11.22 31.16 11.31
CA HIS A 235 10.76 31.61 12.63
C HIS A 235 11.62 30.94 13.69
#